data_AF-Q0JPR4-F1
#
_entry.id   AF-Q0JPR4-F1
#
_cell.length_a   1.000
_cell.length_b   1.000
_cell.length_c   1.000
_cell.angle_alpha   90.00
_cell.angle_beta   90.00
_cell.angle_gamma   90.00
#
_symmetry.space_group_name_H-M   'P 1'
#
loop_
_entity.id
_entity.type
_entity.pdbx_description
1 polymer ?
#
loop_
_entity_poly.entity_id
_entity_poly.type
_entity_poly.pdbx_seq_one_letter_code
_entity_poly.pdbx_strand_id
1 'polypeptide(L)'
;YDVELTPFLGKLLDGKEHELGFAVTNAQKSWYVDANLHLWLDPKSVATSGGLVAYDAPKLTGKIVSNSSDGIDGQYDATASRNITATGWVRSSRGNITTTFTQRLTFVHTNVVTSQGSSQAINQTTEARTEVVTGDGAHALQLHQSFPLYIFLGGDGSGTSSQRLMRRVAIGFDETRAAGAGGSSSAASTLHNEQTAAAEVVLRDDQVVGASWRMHQVYEYGGSDGGCYSRNVSSVGYDVLFDHNEESCAGTRRR
;
A
#
# COMPACT_ATOMS: atom_id res chain seq x y z
N TYR A 1 0.18 4.61 -1.13
CA TYR A 1 0.94 4.80 -2.38
C TYR A 1 1.67 6.12 -2.28
N ASP A 2 2.93 6.15 -2.70
CA ASP A 2 3.72 7.38 -2.68
C ASP A 2 3.62 8.10 -4.03
N VAL A 3 3.40 9.42 -3.99
CA VAL A 3 3.43 10.32 -5.14
C VAL A 3 4.67 11.18 -5.02
N GLU A 4 5.65 10.97 -5.91
CA GLU A 4 6.90 11.72 -5.89
C GLU A 4 6.71 13.14 -6.44
N LEU A 5 6.83 14.14 -5.56
CA LEU A 5 6.66 15.55 -5.90
C LEU A 5 7.99 16.24 -6.24
N THR A 6 9.15 15.62 -5.97
CA THR A 6 10.47 16.22 -6.17
C THR A 6 10.66 16.84 -7.56
N PRO A 7 10.29 16.17 -8.68
CA PRO A 7 10.40 16.76 -10.02
C PRO A 7 9.55 18.01 -10.24
N PHE A 8 8.52 18.22 -9.41
CA PHE A 8 7.56 19.32 -9.51
C PHE A 8 7.82 20.44 -8.50
N LEU A 9 8.83 20.33 -7.64
CA LEU A 9 9.12 21.31 -6.59
C LEU A 9 9.23 22.75 -7.11
N GLY A 10 9.72 22.95 -8.33
CA GLY A 10 9.75 24.27 -8.96
C GLY A 10 8.40 24.99 -9.05
N LYS A 11 7.28 24.26 -9.01
CA LYS A 11 5.91 24.81 -8.99
C LYS A 11 5.41 25.14 -7.58
N LEU A 12 6.04 24.57 -6.55
CA LEU A 12 5.64 24.68 -5.15
C LEU A 12 6.56 25.63 -4.35
N LEU A 13 7.71 25.98 -4.90
CA LEU A 13 8.75 26.80 -4.26
C LEU A 13 8.71 28.27 -4.71
N ASP A 14 7.51 28.86 -4.81
CA ASP A 14 7.31 30.27 -5.20
C ASP A 14 6.94 31.19 -4.02
N GLY A 15 6.93 30.66 -2.80
CA GLY A 15 6.60 31.39 -1.57
C GLY A 15 5.11 31.69 -1.38
N LYS A 16 4.23 31.09 -2.19
CA LYS A 16 2.78 31.25 -2.06
C LYS A 16 2.14 30.03 -1.41
N GLU A 17 0.87 30.19 -1.01
CA GLU A 17 0.03 29.06 -0.62
C GLU A 17 -0.35 28.23 -1.85
N HIS A 18 -0.43 26.91 -1.68
CA HIS A 18 -0.78 25.96 -2.71
C HIS A 18 -1.87 25.02 -2.21
N GLU A 19 -2.79 24.65 -3.09
CA GLU A 19 -3.77 23.59 -2.85
C GLU A 19 -3.33 22.32 -3.56
N LEU A 20 -3.27 21.21 -2.82
CA LEU A 20 -3.03 19.89 -3.38
C LEU A 20 -4.31 19.06 -3.23
N GLY A 21 -4.80 18.54 -4.35
CA GLY A 21 -6.00 17.72 -4.41
C GLY A 21 -5.73 16.36 -5.03
N PHE A 22 -6.42 15.34 -4.52
CA PHE A 22 -6.38 13.99 -5.04
C PHE A 22 -7.79 13.58 -5.46
N ALA A 23 -7.89 12.84 -6.55
CA ALA A 23 -9.15 12.26 -7.02
C ALA A 23 -8.93 10.81 -7.44
N VAL A 24 -9.90 9.96 -7.12
CA VAL A 24 -9.93 8.57 -7.57
C VAL A 24 -10.70 8.52 -8.89
N THR A 25 -10.03 8.13 -9.96
CA THR A 25 -10.66 7.94 -11.27
C THR A 25 -11.28 6.54 -11.38
N ASN A 26 -12.25 6.37 -12.28
CA ASN A 26 -12.88 5.08 -12.55
C ASN A 26 -13.54 4.44 -11.32
N ALA A 27 -14.07 5.27 -10.43
CA ALA A 27 -14.68 4.83 -9.18
C ALA A 27 -16.08 5.43 -8.99
N GLN A 28 -16.75 5.01 -7.90
CA GLN A 28 -18.05 5.59 -7.51
C GLN A 28 -17.93 7.10 -7.25
N LYS A 29 -19.06 7.83 -7.28
CA LYS A 29 -19.10 9.31 -7.30
C LYS A 29 -18.38 10.02 -6.15
N SER A 30 -18.22 9.38 -4.98
CA SER A 30 -17.64 10.01 -3.79
C SER A 30 -16.66 9.08 -3.10
N TRP A 31 -15.48 9.60 -2.80
CA TRP A 31 -14.40 8.90 -2.08
C TRP A 31 -13.84 9.81 -1.00
N TYR A 32 -13.58 9.22 0.16
CA TYR A 32 -12.74 9.85 1.17
C TYR A 32 -11.29 9.58 0.82
N VAL A 33 -10.48 10.63 0.81
CA VAL A 33 -9.05 10.55 0.56
C VAL A 33 -8.35 11.23 1.73
N ASP A 34 -7.30 10.57 2.23
CA ASP A 34 -6.37 11.13 3.21
C ASP A 34 -4.95 11.02 2.64
N ALA A 35 -4.09 11.94 3.03
CA ALA A 35 -2.73 12.03 2.55
C ALA A 35 -1.81 12.67 3.58
N ASN A 36 -0.62 12.10 3.73
CA ASN A 36 0.46 12.68 4.52
C ASN A 36 1.48 13.33 3.57
N LEU A 37 1.84 14.59 3.84
CA LEU A 37 2.89 15.29 3.09
C LEU A 37 4.21 15.17 3.85
N HIS A 38 5.19 14.49 3.25
CA HIS A 38 6.54 14.40 3.80
C HIS A 38 7.48 15.34 3.03
N LEU A 39 8.20 16.19 3.76
CA LEU A 39 9.13 17.18 3.20
C LEU A 39 10.50 17.04 3.84
N TRP A 40 11.55 17.18 3.03
CA TRP A 40 12.90 17.37 3.49
C TRP A 40 13.30 18.82 3.32
N LEU A 41 13.64 19.48 4.42
CA LEU A 41 14.13 20.85 4.42
C LEU A 41 15.64 20.86 4.24
N ASP A 42 16.15 21.83 3.49
CA ASP A 42 17.58 22.07 3.33
C ASP A 42 18.02 23.19 4.27
N PRO A 43 18.63 22.88 5.43
CA PRO A 43 19.01 23.89 6.42
C PRO A 43 20.25 24.70 6.02
N LYS A 44 20.95 24.32 4.94
CA LYS A 44 22.24 24.92 4.52
C LYS A 44 22.10 25.84 3.31
N SER A 45 20.89 26.07 2.81
CA SER A 45 20.63 27.05 1.74
C SER A 45 19.59 28.07 2.18
N VAL A 46 19.69 29.28 1.61
CA VAL A 46 18.70 30.35 1.83
C VAL A 46 17.38 30.01 1.13
N ALA A 47 17.46 29.35 -0.03
CA ALA A 47 16.31 28.91 -0.79
C ALA A 47 16.67 27.70 -1.64
N THR A 48 15.77 26.73 -1.67
CA THR A 48 15.75 25.66 -2.66
C THR A 48 15.00 26.15 -3.90
N SER A 49 15.49 25.79 -5.08
CA SER A 49 14.77 26.02 -6.34
C SER A 49 14.74 24.74 -7.14
N GLY A 50 13.71 24.54 -7.95
CA GLY A 50 13.65 23.38 -8.83
C GLY A 50 12.97 23.69 -10.15
N GLY A 51 12.94 22.70 -11.03
CA GLY A 51 12.25 22.80 -12.32
C GLY A 51 11.93 21.44 -12.89
N LEU A 52 10.73 21.33 -13.47
CA LEU A 52 10.32 20.16 -14.23
C LEU A 52 10.98 20.21 -15.62
N VAL A 53 11.62 19.11 -16.02
CA VAL A 53 12.23 18.95 -17.34
C VAL A 53 11.29 18.18 -18.27
N ALA A 54 10.74 17.07 -17.79
CA ALA A 54 9.83 16.23 -18.55
C ALA A 54 8.84 15.53 -17.62
N TYR A 55 7.65 15.27 -18.12
CA TYR A 55 6.63 14.49 -17.44
C TYR A 55 5.84 13.70 -18.46
N ASP A 56 5.73 12.40 -18.25
CA ASP A 56 4.90 11.50 -19.03
C ASP A 56 4.09 10.60 -18.10
N ALA A 57 2.78 10.59 -18.29
CA ALA A 57 1.87 9.74 -17.54
C ALA A 57 0.72 9.33 -18.46
N PRO A 58 0.93 8.32 -19.32
CA PRO A 58 -0.10 7.83 -20.21
C PRO A 58 -1.37 7.41 -19.45
N LYS A 59 -2.50 7.36 -20.17
CA LYS A 59 -3.76 6.88 -19.59
C LYS A 59 -3.57 5.48 -19.01
N LEU A 60 -4.28 5.20 -17.91
CA LEU A 60 -4.32 3.86 -17.34
C LEU A 60 -4.81 2.85 -18.38
N THR A 61 -4.24 1.65 -18.35
CA THR A 61 -4.70 0.50 -19.14
C THR A 61 -5.28 -0.54 -18.20
N GLY A 62 -6.29 -1.29 -18.63
CA GLY A 62 -6.98 -2.23 -17.75
C GLY A 62 -8.22 -2.83 -18.39
N LYS A 63 -8.82 -3.79 -17.69
CA LYS A 63 -10.08 -4.44 -18.10
C LYS A 63 -10.85 -4.92 -16.89
N ILE A 64 -12.16 -5.04 -17.06
CA ILE A 64 -13.08 -5.69 -16.13
C ILE A 64 -13.73 -6.84 -16.91
N VAL A 65 -13.74 -8.04 -16.33
CA VAL A 65 -14.34 -9.25 -16.91
C VAL A 65 -15.28 -9.84 -15.88
N SER A 66 -16.51 -10.14 -16.29
CA SER A 66 -17.50 -10.83 -15.46
C SER A 66 -17.80 -12.20 -16.04
N ASN A 67 -17.67 -13.24 -15.23
CA ASN A 67 -18.12 -14.59 -15.53
C ASN A 67 -19.21 -14.98 -14.53
N SER A 68 -20.46 -14.72 -14.91
CA SER A 68 -21.64 -15.01 -14.12
C SER A 68 -22.78 -15.38 -15.08
N SER A 69 -23.48 -16.48 -14.79
CA SER A 69 -24.63 -16.93 -15.60
C SER A 69 -25.93 -16.22 -15.23
N ASP A 70 -26.07 -15.81 -13.97
CA ASP A 70 -27.26 -15.15 -13.43
C ASP A 70 -27.06 -13.63 -13.21
N GLY A 71 -25.84 -13.13 -13.43
CA GLY A 71 -25.43 -11.75 -13.17
C GLY A 71 -25.14 -11.46 -11.69
N ILE A 72 -25.28 -12.44 -10.80
CA ILE A 72 -25.12 -12.31 -9.34
C ILE A 72 -23.96 -13.19 -8.86
N ASP A 73 -24.10 -14.51 -9.00
CA ASP A 73 -23.10 -15.48 -8.61
C ASP A 73 -22.09 -15.64 -9.74
N GLY A 74 -20.81 -15.60 -9.41
CA GLY A 74 -19.76 -15.66 -10.41
C GLY A 74 -18.47 -15.02 -9.97
N GLN A 75 -17.56 -14.89 -10.92
CA GLN A 75 -16.25 -14.28 -10.72
C GLN A 75 -16.15 -12.99 -11.52
N TYR A 76 -15.75 -11.92 -10.86
CA TYR A 76 -15.56 -10.59 -11.42
C TYR A 76 -14.11 -10.19 -11.25
N ASP A 77 -13.39 -10.13 -12.36
CA ASP A 77 -11.97 -9.80 -12.36
C ASP A 77 -11.77 -8.37 -12.86
N ALA A 78 -10.87 -7.64 -12.23
CA ALA A 78 -10.43 -6.33 -12.69
C ALA A 78 -8.91 -6.26 -12.69
N THR A 79 -8.36 -5.64 -13.72
CA THR A 79 -6.93 -5.35 -13.82
C THR A 79 -6.74 -3.90 -14.22
N ALA A 80 -5.71 -3.26 -13.67
CA ALA A 80 -5.27 -1.94 -14.12
C ALA A 80 -3.75 -1.83 -14.06
N SER A 81 -3.19 -0.99 -14.92
CA SER A 81 -1.77 -0.68 -14.97
C SER A 81 -1.56 0.77 -15.36
N ARG A 82 -0.59 1.42 -14.73
CA ARG A 82 -0.20 2.79 -15.02
C ARG A 82 1.31 2.93 -14.91
N ASN A 83 1.90 3.62 -15.87
CA ASN A 83 3.29 4.02 -15.82
C ASN A 83 3.35 5.55 -15.72
N ILE A 84 4.27 6.05 -14.92
CA ILE A 84 4.51 7.48 -14.71
C ILE A 84 6.02 7.69 -14.74
N THR A 85 6.46 8.69 -15.49
CA THR A 85 7.85 9.14 -15.51
C THR A 85 7.89 10.65 -15.34
N ALA A 86 8.75 11.14 -14.45
CA ALA A 86 8.94 12.56 -14.22
C ALA A 86 10.43 12.86 -14.01
N THR A 87 10.95 13.80 -14.78
CA THR A 87 12.33 14.28 -14.66
C THR A 87 12.30 15.74 -14.23
N GLY A 88 13.05 16.07 -13.19
CA GLY A 88 13.19 17.44 -12.72
C GLY A 88 14.54 17.64 -12.06
N TRP A 89 14.91 18.91 -11.86
CA TRP A 89 16.13 19.29 -11.17
C TRP A 89 15.81 20.06 -9.89
N VAL A 90 16.66 19.90 -8.89
CA VAL A 90 16.61 20.63 -7.62
C VAL A 90 17.99 21.21 -7.35
N ARG A 91 18.04 22.52 -7.15
CA ARG A 91 19.20 23.24 -6.65
C ARG A 91 19.04 23.48 -5.16
N SER A 92 19.97 22.92 -4.39
CA SER A 92 20.05 22.98 -2.92
C SER A 92 21.50 23.25 -2.49
N SER A 93 21.76 23.19 -1.19
CA SER A 93 23.11 23.22 -0.60
C SER A 93 24.01 22.07 -1.08
N ARG A 94 23.43 21.00 -1.64
CA ARG A 94 24.15 19.87 -2.25
C ARG A 94 24.45 20.06 -3.73
N GLY A 95 24.12 21.22 -4.30
CA GLY A 95 24.29 21.52 -5.72
C GLY A 95 23.00 21.36 -6.52
N ASN A 96 23.13 21.30 -7.85
CA ASN A 96 22.03 21.11 -8.77
C ASN A 96 21.95 19.64 -9.18
N ILE A 97 20.91 18.95 -8.75
CA ILE A 97 20.73 17.51 -8.95
C ILE A 97 19.50 17.32 -9.82
N THR A 98 19.69 16.69 -10.98
CA THR A 98 18.59 16.21 -11.83
C THR A 98 18.27 14.78 -11.46
N THR A 99 17.00 14.47 -11.25
CA THR A 99 16.51 13.11 -10.99
C THR A 99 15.41 12.73 -11.97
N THR A 100 15.40 11.48 -12.39
CA THR A 100 14.28 10.86 -13.10
C THR A 100 13.62 9.86 -12.18
N PHE A 101 12.36 10.11 -11.85
CA PHE A 101 11.45 9.18 -11.17
C PHE A 101 10.67 8.40 -12.21
N THR A 102 10.60 7.08 -12.05
CA THR A 102 9.75 6.19 -12.82
C THR A 102 8.95 5.33 -11.86
N GLN A 103 7.64 5.23 -12.05
CA GLN A 103 6.76 4.36 -11.27
C GLN A 103 5.85 3.54 -12.17
N ARG A 104 5.79 2.25 -11.89
CA ARG A 104 4.85 1.30 -12.47
C ARG A 104 3.92 0.80 -11.39
N LEU A 105 2.63 1.08 -11.56
CA LEU A 105 1.55 0.58 -10.73
C LEU A 105 0.84 -0.54 -11.48
N THR A 106 0.63 -1.68 -10.84
CA THR A 106 -0.25 -2.74 -11.35
C THR A 106 -1.24 -3.14 -10.29
N PHE A 107 -2.47 -3.36 -10.69
CA PHE A 107 -3.60 -3.70 -9.84
C PHE A 107 -4.24 -4.97 -10.41
N VAL A 108 -4.44 -5.96 -9.55
CA VAL A 108 -5.21 -7.16 -9.85
C VAL A 108 -6.26 -7.34 -8.77
N HIS A 109 -7.46 -7.69 -9.19
CA HIS A 109 -8.60 -7.88 -8.31
C HIS A 109 -9.45 -9.03 -8.82
N THR A 110 -9.84 -9.91 -7.92
CA THR A 110 -10.85 -10.95 -8.14
C THR A 110 -11.91 -10.82 -7.06
N ASN A 111 -13.17 -10.85 -7.48
CA ASN A 111 -14.33 -10.84 -6.61
C ASN A 111 -15.20 -12.03 -6.97
N VAL A 112 -15.31 -12.99 -6.06
CA VAL A 112 -16.11 -14.19 -6.24
C VAL A 112 -17.35 -14.07 -5.38
N VAL A 113 -18.51 -14.11 -6.01
CA VAL A 113 -19.83 -14.05 -5.37
C VAL A 113 -20.49 -15.43 -5.52
N THR A 114 -21.02 -15.95 -4.42
CA THR A 114 -21.71 -17.25 -4.40
C THR A 114 -22.95 -17.19 -3.53
N SER A 115 -23.79 -18.23 -3.65
CA SER A 115 -24.95 -18.42 -2.78
C SER A 115 -25.96 -17.27 -2.91
N GLN A 116 -26.23 -16.86 -4.14
CA GLN A 116 -27.14 -15.77 -4.51
C GLN A 116 -26.76 -14.44 -3.83
N GLY A 117 -25.47 -14.12 -3.86
CA GLY A 117 -24.95 -12.88 -3.27
C GLY A 117 -24.73 -12.91 -1.75
N SER A 118 -25.07 -14.00 -1.06
CA SER A 118 -24.90 -14.08 0.40
C SER A 118 -23.45 -14.33 0.85
N SER A 119 -22.59 -14.77 -0.06
CA SER A 119 -21.15 -14.96 0.17
C SER A 119 -20.33 -14.25 -0.90
N GLN A 120 -19.28 -13.57 -0.47
CA GLN A 120 -18.40 -12.76 -1.31
C GLN A 120 -16.96 -12.85 -0.80
N ALA A 121 -16.03 -13.19 -1.70
CA ALA A 121 -14.59 -13.19 -1.44
C ALA A 121 -13.90 -12.25 -2.42
N ILE A 122 -13.26 -11.21 -1.90
CA ILE A 122 -12.48 -10.23 -2.64
C ILE A 122 -11.01 -10.51 -2.34
N ASN A 123 -10.22 -10.69 -3.40
CA ASN A 123 -8.76 -10.72 -3.32
C ASN A 123 -8.21 -9.65 -4.26
N GLN A 124 -7.41 -8.74 -3.73
CA GLN A 124 -6.85 -7.62 -4.45
C GLN A 124 -5.37 -7.48 -4.11
N THR A 125 -4.57 -7.11 -5.10
CA THR A 125 -3.18 -6.74 -4.87
C THR A 125 -2.84 -5.56 -5.76
N THR A 126 -2.31 -4.50 -5.15
CA THR A 126 -1.64 -3.43 -5.89
C THR A 126 -0.15 -3.53 -5.68
N GLU A 127 0.60 -3.49 -6.77
CA GLU A 127 2.05 -3.49 -6.79
C GLU A 127 2.53 -2.14 -7.31
N ALA A 128 3.44 -1.49 -6.60
CA ALA A 128 4.13 -0.27 -7.01
C ALA A 128 5.63 -0.55 -7.13
N ARG A 129 6.18 -0.43 -8.33
CA ARG A 129 7.62 -0.46 -8.58
C ARG A 129 8.09 0.92 -8.95
N THR A 130 8.91 1.51 -8.10
CA THR A 130 9.42 2.86 -8.21
C THR A 130 10.94 2.80 -8.37
N GLU A 131 11.46 3.61 -9.28
CA GLU A 131 12.89 3.82 -9.47
C GLU A 131 13.18 5.31 -9.55
N VAL A 132 14.20 5.77 -8.83
CA VAL A 132 14.69 7.15 -8.88
C VAL A 132 16.19 7.11 -9.18
N VAL A 133 16.59 7.73 -10.27
CA VAL A 133 18.00 7.77 -10.71
C VAL A 133 18.45 9.21 -10.88
N THR A 134 19.66 9.54 -10.43
CA THR A 134 20.29 10.84 -10.70
C THR A 134 20.77 10.91 -12.15
N GLY A 135 20.83 12.11 -12.72
CA GLY A 135 21.19 12.30 -14.14
C GLY A 135 22.58 11.78 -14.53
N ASP A 136 23.50 11.65 -13.56
CA ASP A 136 24.83 11.07 -13.72
C ASP A 136 24.88 9.54 -13.47
N GLY A 137 23.76 8.93 -13.06
CA GLY A 137 23.69 7.52 -12.67
C GLY A 137 24.44 7.18 -11.38
N ALA A 138 24.99 8.19 -10.68
CA ALA A 138 25.78 7.99 -9.47
C ALA A 138 24.93 7.60 -8.26
N HIS A 139 23.60 7.76 -8.32
CA HIS A 139 22.69 7.30 -7.29
C HIS A 139 21.43 6.73 -7.92
N ALA A 140 21.04 5.54 -7.48
CA ALA A 140 19.76 4.93 -7.80
C ALA A 140 19.07 4.44 -6.51
N LEU A 141 17.76 4.64 -6.45
CA LEU A 141 16.86 4.05 -5.48
C LEU A 141 15.86 3.19 -6.24
N GLN A 142 15.73 1.94 -5.83
CA GLN A 142 14.68 1.03 -6.27
C GLN A 142 13.80 0.69 -5.07
N LEU A 143 12.50 0.82 -5.26
CA LEU A 143 11.48 0.59 -4.26
C LEU A 143 10.40 -0.29 -4.90
N HIS A 144 10.08 -1.40 -4.25
CA HIS A 144 8.97 -2.25 -4.64
C HIS A 144 8.05 -2.41 -3.44
N GLN A 145 6.81 -1.95 -3.56
CA GLN A 145 5.76 -2.04 -2.54
C GLN A 145 4.60 -2.90 -3.05
N SER A 146 4.13 -3.83 -2.24
CA SER A 146 2.91 -4.62 -2.47
C SER A 146 1.87 -4.30 -1.40
N PHE A 147 0.61 -4.15 -1.82
CA PHE A 147 -0.53 -3.84 -0.97
C PHE A 147 -1.63 -4.90 -1.18
N PRO A 148 -1.47 -6.12 -0.61
CA PRO A 148 -2.52 -7.13 -0.67
C PRO A 148 -3.69 -6.76 0.24
N LEU A 149 -4.90 -7.03 -0.25
CA LEU A 149 -6.16 -6.88 0.49
C LEU A 149 -7.04 -8.09 0.19
N TYR A 150 -7.46 -8.77 1.25
CA TYR A 150 -8.45 -9.82 1.20
C TYR A 150 -9.64 -9.44 2.06
N ILE A 151 -10.85 -9.60 1.53
CA ILE A 151 -12.09 -9.41 2.27
C ILE A 151 -12.99 -10.61 2.01
N PHE A 152 -13.44 -11.25 3.07
CA PHE A 152 -14.47 -12.27 3.01
C PHE A 152 -15.71 -11.80 3.75
N LEU A 153 -16.84 -11.96 3.11
CA LEU A 153 -18.17 -11.70 3.62
C LEU A 153 -18.99 -12.96 3.39
N GLY A 154 -19.53 -13.57 4.44
CA GLY A 154 -20.40 -14.73 4.25
C GLY A 154 -21.26 -15.00 5.47
N GLY A 155 -22.04 -16.07 5.40
CA GLY A 155 -22.82 -16.55 6.52
C GLY A 155 -23.44 -17.91 6.24
N ASP A 156 -23.89 -18.56 7.30
CA ASP A 156 -24.66 -19.80 7.24
C ASP A 156 -26.00 -19.64 7.99
N GLY A 157 -26.95 -20.50 7.63
CA GLY A 157 -28.33 -20.44 8.10
C GLY A 157 -29.29 -19.82 7.07
N SER A 158 -30.56 -20.19 7.17
CA SER A 158 -31.63 -19.68 6.32
C SER A 158 -32.89 -19.51 7.15
N GLY A 159 -33.58 -18.38 6.99
CA GLY A 159 -34.79 -18.07 7.76
C GLY A 159 -34.51 -17.40 9.12
N THR A 160 -35.57 -17.13 9.87
CA THR A 160 -35.52 -16.33 11.10
C THR A 160 -34.93 -17.07 12.31
N SER A 161 -34.83 -18.40 12.30
CA SER A 161 -34.54 -19.16 13.53
C SER A 161 -33.09 -19.02 14.04
N SER A 162 -32.10 -19.07 13.15
CA SER A 162 -30.69 -18.83 13.51
C SER A 162 -29.86 -18.56 12.26
N GLN A 163 -29.09 -17.47 12.27
CA GLN A 163 -28.14 -17.13 11.23
C GLN A 163 -26.80 -16.80 11.86
N ARG A 164 -25.72 -17.08 11.15
CA ARG A 164 -24.39 -16.62 11.55
C ARG A 164 -23.73 -15.91 10.38
N LEU A 165 -23.23 -14.71 10.67
CA LEU A 165 -22.53 -13.86 9.72
C LEU A 165 -21.04 -13.87 10.05
N MET A 166 -20.22 -14.10 9.04
CA MET A 166 -18.77 -14.10 9.13
C MET A 166 -18.18 -12.98 8.29
N ARG A 167 -17.18 -12.31 8.84
CA ARG A 167 -16.35 -11.33 8.16
C ARG A 167 -14.89 -11.67 8.41
N ARG A 168 -14.07 -11.62 7.37
CA ARG A 168 -12.61 -11.66 7.51
C ARG A 168 -12.01 -10.57 6.65
N VAL A 169 -10.99 -9.91 7.16
CA VAL A 169 -10.22 -8.92 6.42
C VAL A 169 -8.75 -9.24 6.65
N ALA A 170 -7.97 -9.36 5.59
CA ALA A 170 -6.53 -9.35 5.68
C ALA A 170 -6.01 -8.16 4.87
N ILE A 171 -5.19 -7.31 5.48
CA ILE A 171 -4.49 -6.23 4.82
C ILE A 171 -3.00 -6.43 5.02
N GLY A 172 -2.24 -6.30 3.95
CA GLY A 172 -0.79 -6.38 4.01
C GLY A 172 -0.10 -5.18 3.38
N PHE A 173 1.16 -5.02 3.74
CA PHE A 173 2.10 -4.09 3.16
C PHE A 173 3.49 -4.73 3.16
N ASP A 174 3.96 -5.08 1.98
CA ASP A 174 5.33 -5.56 1.77
C ASP A 174 6.12 -4.51 1.04
N GLU A 175 7.37 -4.31 1.46
CA GLU A 175 8.26 -3.35 0.83
C GLU A 175 9.69 -3.90 0.75
N THR A 176 10.32 -3.71 -0.40
CA THR A 176 11.75 -3.88 -0.57
C THR A 176 12.35 -2.58 -1.08
N ARG A 177 13.46 -2.16 -0.48
CA ARG A 177 14.23 -0.98 -0.86
C ARG A 177 15.66 -1.38 -1.16
N ALA A 178 16.22 -0.84 -2.22
CA ALA A 178 17.64 -0.94 -2.53
C ALA A 178 18.13 0.42 -3.03
N ALA A 179 19.13 0.98 -2.35
CA ALA A 179 19.79 2.22 -2.74
C ALA A 179 21.26 1.91 -3.03
N GLY A 180 21.77 2.29 -4.19
CA GLY A 180 23.14 1.97 -4.57
C GLY A 180 23.58 2.63 -5.87
N ALA A 181 24.89 2.56 -6.10
CA ALA A 181 25.58 3.19 -7.21
C ALA A 181 26.65 2.26 -7.76
N GLY A 182 26.73 2.10 -9.08
CA GLY A 182 27.94 1.68 -9.80
C GLY A 182 28.75 0.49 -9.25
N GLY A 183 28.14 -0.48 -8.57
CA GLY A 183 28.81 -1.70 -8.08
C GLY A 183 29.40 -1.66 -6.66
N SER A 184 29.04 -0.69 -5.80
CA SER A 184 29.38 -0.70 -4.36
C SER A 184 28.16 -0.96 -3.47
N SER A 185 28.41 -1.47 -2.26
CA SER A 185 27.41 -1.97 -1.29
C SER A 185 26.12 -1.15 -1.25
N SER A 186 25.03 -1.76 -1.71
CA SER A 186 23.71 -1.14 -1.67
C SER A 186 23.15 -1.17 -0.25
N ALA A 187 22.73 -0.02 0.27
CA ALA A 187 21.84 -0.02 1.42
C ALA A 187 20.53 -0.68 0.99
N ALA A 188 20.09 -1.70 1.70
CA ALA A 188 18.88 -2.42 1.38
C ALA A 188 18.02 -2.59 2.63
N SER A 189 16.71 -2.61 2.47
CA SER A 189 15.81 -2.94 3.56
C SER A 189 14.57 -3.67 3.06
N THR A 190 13.97 -4.46 3.94
CA THR A 190 12.68 -5.12 3.73
C THR A 190 11.73 -4.76 4.86
N LEU A 191 10.45 -4.64 4.54
CA LEU A 191 9.38 -4.49 5.52
C LEU A 191 8.26 -5.45 5.11
N HIS A 192 7.77 -6.24 6.06
CA HIS A 192 6.57 -7.05 5.93
C HIS A 192 5.62 -6.66 7.05
N ASN A 193 4.38 -6.32 6.71
CA ASN A 193 3.34 -6.03 7.68
C ASN A 193 2.05 -6.68 7.20
N GLU A 194 1.52 -7.62 7.97
CA GLU A 194 0.26 -8.28 7.68
C GLU A 194 -0.65 -8.20 8.90
N GLN A 195 -1.88 -7.76 8.67
CA GLN A 195 -2.93 -7.72 9.68
C GLN A 195 -4.14 -8.53 9.20
N THR A 196 -4.55 -9.51 10.01
CA THR A 196 -5.72 -10.36 9.75
C THR A 196 -6.76 -10.20 10.86
N ALA A 197 -7.97 -9.86 10.48
CA ALA A 197 -9.12 -9.70 11.36
C ALA A 197 -10.20 -10.70 11.00
N ALA A 198 -10.89 -11.23 12.00
CA ALA A 198 -12.10 -12.01 11.79
C ALA A 198 -13.17 -11.63 12.81
N ALA A 199 -14.41 -11.49 12.35
CA ALA A 199 -15.57 -11.24 13.18
C ALA A 199 -16.70 -12.22 12.82
N GLU A 200 -17.44 -12.62 13.85
CA GLU A 200 -18.59 -13.51 13.76
C GLU A 200 -19.75 -12.89 14.55
N VAL A 201 -20.92 -12.82 13.94
CA VAL A 201 -22.16 -12.35 14.58
C VAL A 201 -23.21 -13.44 14.45
N VAL A 202 -23.81 -13.82 15.56
CA VAL A 202 -24.90 -14.80 15.61
C VAL A 202 -26.21 -14.06 15.82
N LEU A 203 -27.17 -14.32 14.92
CA LEU A 203 -28.52 -13.80 14.96
C LEU A 203 -29.50 -14.93 15.31
N ARG A 204 -30.52 -14.64 16.13
CA ARG A 204 -31.74 -15.45 16.27
C ARG A 204 -32.92 -14.51 16.21
N ASP A 205 -33.93 -14.86 15.43
CA ASP A 205 -35.11 -14.03 15.16
C ASP A 205 -34.73 -12.58 14.79
N ASP A 206 -33.71 -12.45 13.94
CA ASP A 206 -33.10 -11.18 13.51
C ASP A 206 -32.52 -10.30 14.63
N GLN A 207 -32.36 -10.84 15.84
CA GLN A 207 -31.69 -10.18 16.97
C GLN A 207 -30.26 -10.72 17.14
N VAL A 208 -29.32 -9.82 17.41
CA VAL A 208 -27.94 -10.21 17.77
C VAL A 208 -27.95 -10.88 19.14
N VAL A 209 -27.61 -12.17 19.17
CA VAL A 209 -27.49 -12.96 20.41
C VAL A 209 -26.04 -13.22 20.80
N GLY A 210 -25.09 -12.91 19.92
CA GLY A 210 -23.67 -13.06 20.18
C GLY A 210 -22.84 -12.42 19.09
N ALA A 211 -21.69 -11.87 19.49
CA ALA A 211 -20.68 -11.36 18.57
C ALA A 211 -19.30 -11.67 19.14
N SER A 212 -18.37 -12.01 18.26
CA SER A 212 -16.96 -12.18 18.61
C SER A 212 -16.09 -11.62 17.50
N TRP A 213 -14.91 -11.12 17.87
CA TRP A 213 -13.94 -10.63 16.91
C TRP A 213 -12.53 -10.87 17.44
N ARG A 214 -11.59 -10.97 16.51
CA ARG A 214 -10.18 -11.20 16.78
C ARG A 214 -9.35 -10.48 15.75
N MET A 215 -8.13 -10.12 16.14
CA MET A 215 -7.14 -9.51 15.25
C MET A 215 -5.79 -10.18 15.50
N HIS A 216 -5.01 -10.34 14.45
CA HIS A 216 -3.62 -10.73 14.50
C HIS A 216 -2.82 -9.83 13.57
N GLN A 217 -1.68 -9.33 14.04
CA GLN A 217 -0.78 -8.53 13.22
C GLN A 217 0.66 -8.96 13.43
N VAL A 218 1.37 -9.14 12.32
CA VAL A 218 2.82 -9.36 12.28
C VAL A 218 3.43 -8.18 11.52
N TYR A 219 4.41 -7.54 12.13
CA TYR A 219 5.23 -6.50 11.53
C TYR A 219 6.69 -6.91 11.65
N GLU A 220 7.43 -6.86 10.55
CA GLU A 220 8.84 -7.21 10.47
C GLU A 220 9.57 -6.20 9.58
N TYR A 221 10.70 -5.69 10.04
CA TYR A 221 11.59 -4.80 9.31
C TYR A 221 13.02 -5.28 9.46
N GLY A 222 13.79 -5.23 8.38
CA GLY A 222 15.22 -5.54 8.38
C GLY A 222 15.98 -4.64 7.42
N GLY A 223 17.09 -4.09 7.89
CA GLY A 223 18.03 -3.27 7.13
C GLY A 223 19.40 -3.94 6.98
N SER A 224 20.08 -3.65 5.88
CA SER A 224 21.44 -4.14 5.60
C SER A 224 22.49 -3.59 6.57
N ASP A 225 22.16 -2.53 7.30
CA ASP A 225 22.97 -1.95 8.38
C ASP A 225 22.85 -2.73 9.70
N GLY A 226 22.04 -3.79 9.74
CA GLY A 226 21.77 -4.60 10.92
C GLY A 226 20.62 -4.07 11.78
N GLY A 227 20.04 -2.92 11.43
CA GLY A 227 18.81 -2.45 12.05
C GLY A 227 17.67 -3.42 11.75
N CYS A 228 16.91 -3.80 12.76
CA CYS A 228 15.71 -4.60 12.55
C CYS A 228 14.66 -4.29 13.62
N TYR A 229 13.42 -4.67 13.35
CA TYR A 229 12.36 -4.64 14.32
C TYR A 229 11.30 -5.67 13.95
N SER A 230 10.81 -6.45 14.90
CA SER A 230 9.64 -7.30 14.72
C SER A 230 8.63 -7.06 15.83
N ARG A 231 7.35 -7.22 15.51
CA ARG A 231 6.26 -7.27 16.49
C ARG A 231 5.18 -8.21 16.02
N ASN A 232 4.72 -9.06 16.92
CA ASN A 232 3.67 -10.02 16.70
C ASN A 232 2.63 -9.89 17.81
N VAL A 233 1.43 -9.46 17.45
CA VAL A 233 0.35 -9.16 18.39
C VAL A 233 -0.93 -9.87 17.99
N SER A 234 -1.66 -10.39 18.97
CA SER A 234 -3.02 -10.90 18.77
C SER A 234 -3.97 -10.41 19.84
N SER A 235 -5.21 -10.16 19.45
CA SER A 235 -6.30 -9.79 20.35
C SER A 235 -7.56 -10.59 20.06
N VAL A 236 -8.38 -10.75 21.09
CA VAL A 236 -9.75 -11.29 21.02
C VAL A 236 -10.65 -10.37 21.83
N GLY A 237 -11.78 -9.98 21.26
CA GLY A 237 -12.64 -9.00 21.91
C GLY A 237 -11.88 -7.67 22.11
N TYR A 238 -11.81 -7.22 23.36
CA TYR A 238 -11.06 -6.03 23.75
C TYR A 238 -9.72 -6.35 24.42
N ASP A 239 -9.38 -7.63 24.54
CA ASP A 239 -8.21 -8.09 25.26
C ASP A 239 -7.06 -8.44 24.30
N VAL A 240 -5.85 -7.99 24.64
CA VAL A 240 -4.62 -8.43 23.98
C VAL A 240 -4.24 -9.79 24.56
N LEU A 241 -4.23 -10.83 23.72
CA LEU A 241 -3.89 -12.19 24.13
C LEU A 241 -2.37 -12.40 24.22
N PHE A 242 -1.63 -11.82 23.28
CA PHE A 242 -0.18 -11.78 23.33
C PHE A 242 0.35 -10.62 22.50
N ASP A 243 1.53 -10.14 22.87
CA ASP A 243 2.24 -9.04 22.22
C ASP A 243 3.73 -9.27 22.46
N HIS A 244 4.46 -9.64 21.41
CA HIS A 244 5.90 -9.90 21.45
C HIS A 244 6.60 -9.00 20.47
N ASN A 245 7.70 -8.37 20.88
CA ASN A 245 8.52 -7.54 20.01
C ASN A 245 10.01 -7.90 20.13
N GLU A 246 10.74 -7.69 19.04
CA GLU A 246 12.20 -7.80 19.02
C GLU A 246 12.77 -6.56 18.33
N GLU A 247 13.62 -5.80 19.03
CA GLU A 247 14.27 -4.61 18.47
C GLU A 247 15.65 -4.93 17.88
N SER A 248 16.06 -6.20 17.92
CA SER A 248 17.34 -6.67 17.35
C SER A 248 17.24 -8.11 16.89
N CYS A 249 17.63 -8.38 15.65
CA CYS A 249 17.56 -9.69 15.01
C CYS A 249 18.92 -10.36 15.05
N ALA A 250 19.68 -10.10 16.12
CA ALA A 250 20.95 -10.77 16.39
C ALA A 250 20.70 -12.22 16.84
N GLY A 251 19.97 -12.99 16.03
CA GLY A 251 19.81 -14.42 16.16
C GLY A 251 21.09 -15.10 15.72
N THR A 252 21.99 -15.34 16.67
CA THR A 252 23.03 -16.38 16.64
C THR A 252 23.60 -16.72 15.26
N ARG A 253 24.68 -16.04 14.84
CA ARG A 253 25.70 -16.71 14.05
C ARG A 253 26.28 -17.82 14.94
N ARG A 254 25.68 -19.02 14.90
CA ARG A 254 26.30 -20.20 15.50
C ARG A 254 27.69 -20.34 14.89
N ARG A 255 28.67 -20.44 15.78
CA ARG A 255 30.10 -20.62 15.52
C ARG A 255 30.39 -21.66 14.44
#